data_AF-A0A1Y4WDM6-F1
#
_entry.id   AF-A0A1Y4WDM6-F1
#
_cell.length_a   1.000
_cell.length_b   1.000
_cell.length_c   1.000
_cell.angle_alpha   90.00
_cell.angle_beta   90.00
_cell.angle_gamma   90.00
#
_symmetry.space_group_name_H-M   'P 1'
#
loop_
_entity.id
_entity.type
_entity.pdbx_description
1 polymer ?
#
loop_
_entity_poly.entity_id
_entity_poly.type
_entity_poly.pdbx_seq_one_letter_code
_entity_poly.pdbx_strand_id
1 'polypeptide(L)'
;MEIEKIAGLTTKQSIFLIEYARTDNLAHACREAHINRNTGYKYLQNEDFQAALQDMKEKIVNAAWTKLSSSLETAVENVVAVLNDPKATINARLRATELIFNYTSRYAESRDILARMERLEECFNAE
;
A
#
# COMPACT_ATOMS: atom_id res chain seq x y z
N MET A 1 -13.54 18.47 -6.43
CA MET A 1 -12.26 17.94 -5.90
C MET A 1 -11.18 18.69 -6.65
N GLU A 2 -10.55 19.68 -6.01
CA GLU A 2 -9.46 20.42 -6.65
C GLU A 2 -8.33 19.42 -6.94
N ILE A 3 -8.01 19.23 -8.21
CA ILE A 3 -6.94 18.31 -8.60
C ILE A 3 -5.65 19.06 -8.33
N GLU A 4 -4.94 18.65 -7.27
CA GLU A 4 -3.64 19.22 -6.91
C GLU A 4 -2.72 19.19 -8.13
N LYS A 5 -2.29 20.39 -8.55
CA LYS A 5 -1.26 20.52 -9.58
C LYS A 5 0.05 20.01 -8.98
N ILE A 6 0.60 18.95 -9.55
CA ILE A 6 1.89 18.42 -9.15
C ILE A 6 2.97 19.42 -9.58
N ALA A 7 3.87 19.79 -8.68
CA ALA A 7 4.95 20.72 -8.97
C ALA A 7 5.77 20.23 -10.17
N GLY A 8 6.09 21.15 -11.10
CA GLY A 8 6.79 20.81 -12.35
C GLY A 8 5.91 20.25 -13.47
N LEU A 9 4.63 19.93 -13.22
CA LEU A 9 3.69 19.44 -14.23
C LEU A 9 2.61 20.47 -14.58
N THR A 10 2.13 20.42 -15.83
CA THR A 10 0.92 21.15 -16.22
C THR A 10 -0.32 20.53 -15.56
N THR A 11 -1.44 21.25 -15.53
CA THR A 11 -2.70 20.74 -15.00
C THR A 11 -3.13 19.45 -15.70
N LYS A 12 -3.05 19.41 -17.04
CA LYS A 12 -3.41 18.20 -17.81
C LYS A 12 -2.49 17.02 -17.50
N GLN A 13 -1.19 17.26 -17.37
CA GLN A 13 -0.23 16.22 -16.94
C GLN A 13 -0.53 15.72 -15.54
N SER A 14 -0.85 16.61 -14.61
CA SER A 14 -1.17 16.24 -13.22
C SER A 14 -2.43 15.36 -13.16
N ILE A 15 -3.50 15.75 -13.87
CA ILE A 15 -4.73 14.95 -13.96
C ILE A 15 -4.44 13.57 -14.55
N PHE A 16 -3.72 13.52 -15.67
CA PHE A 16 -3.37 12.27 -16.33
C PHE A 16 -2.56 11.37 -15.40
N LEU A 17 -1.55 11.93 -14.72
CA LEU A 17 -0.67 11.21 -13.81
C LEU A 17 -1.46 10.57 -12.67
N ILE A 18 -2.32 11.35 -12.00
CA ILE A 18 -3.11 10.89 -10.85
C ILE A 18 -4.04 9.74 -11.26
N GLU A 19 -4.75 9.90 -12.37
CA GLU A 19 -5.70 8.88 -12.85
C GLU A 19 -4.99 7.62 -13.35
N TYR A 20 -3.86 7.78 -14.03
CA TYR A 20 -3.07 6.66 -14.51
C TYR A 20 -2.39 5.90 -13.35
N ALA A 21 -1.87 6.60 -12.35
CA ALA A 21 -1.27 5.98 -11.16
C ALA A 21 -2.25 5.07 -10.41
N ARG A 22 -3.54 5.44 -10.39
CA ARG A 22 -4.61 4.69 -9.71
C ARG A 22 -5.12 3.50 -10.50
N THR A 23 -5.19 3.61 -11.82
CA THR A 23 -5.96 2.68 -12.67
C THR A 23 -5.12 1.89 -13.65
N ASP A 24 -3.89 2.33 -13.92
CA ASP A 24 -3.01 1.84 -14.98
C ASP A 24 -3.68 1.83 -16.37
N ASN A 25 -4.76 2.61 -16.54
CA ASN A 25 -5.59 2.62 -17.74
C ASN A 25 -5.37 3.91 -18.54
N LEU A 26 -4.63 3.80 -19.65
CA LEU A 26 -4.27 4.93 -20.50
C LEU A 26 -5.50 5.66 -21.06
N ALA A 27 -6.50 4.91 -21.52
CA ALA A 27 -7.67 5.48 -22.16
C ALA A 27 -8.55 6.26 -21.18
N HIS A 28 -8.64 5.77 -19.94
CA HIS A 28 -9.29 6.46 -18.84
C HIS A 28 -8.53 7.75 -18.48
N ALA A 29 -7.24 7.65 -18.17
CA ALA A 29 -6.43 8.81 -17.79
C ALA A 29 -6.40 9.91 -18.88
N CYS A 30 -6.36 9.55 -20.16
CA CYS A 30 -6.44 10.52 -21.26
C CYS A 30 -7.78 11.26 -21.30
N ARG A 31 -8.88 10.56 -21.01
CA ARG A 31 -10.23 11.13 -21.02
C ARG A 31 -10.37 12.17 -19.92
N GLU A 32 -9.98 11.81 -18.70
CA GLU A 32 -10.05 12.69 -17.53
C GLU A 32 -9.15 13.93 -17.70
N ALA A 33 -7.96 13.76 -18.30
CA ALA A 33 -7.04 14.87 -18.56
C ALA A 33 -7.41 15.71 -19.80
N HIS A 34 -8.45 15.34 -20.54
CA HIS A 34 -8.84 15.96 -21.81
C HIS A 34 -7.65 16.08 -22.79
N ILE A 35 -6.96 14.97 -23.01
CA ILE A 35 -5.88 14.81 -23.99
C ILE A 35 -6.15 13.63 -24.92
N ASN A 36 -5.51 13.63 -26.09
CA ASN A 36 -5.52 12.46 -26.96
C ASN A 36 -4.53 11.39 -26.47
N ARG A 37 -4.72 10.14 -26.92
CA ARG A 37 -3.87 9.01 -26.54
C ARG A 37 -2.41 9.18 -26.93
N ASN A 38 -2.11 9.80 -28.07
CA ASN A 38 -0.74 10.04 -28.51
C ASN A 38 0.01 10.96 -27.53
N THR A 39 -0.65 11.99 -27.00
CA THR A 39 -0.10 12.85 -25.96
C THR A 39 0.13 12.07 -24.66
N GLY A 40 -0.81 11.21 -24.26
CA GLY A 40 -0.65 10.32 -23.10
C GLY A 40 0.57 9.40 -23.24
N TYR A 41 0.74 8.76 -24.40
CA TYR A 41 1.93 7.94 -24.69
C TYR A 41 3.23 8.75 -24.61
N LYS A 42 3.25 9.98 -25.14
CA LYS A 42 4.42 10.87 -25.03
C LYS A 42 4.76 11.22 -23.58
N TYR A 43 3.76 11.42 -22.71
CA TYR A 43 4.02 11.63 -21.29
C TYR A 43 4.68 10.40 -20.66
N LEU A 44 4.19 9.20 -20.97
CA LEU A 44 4.77 7.96 -20.46
C LEU A 44 6.18 7.64 -21.01
N GLN A 45 6.63 8.29 -22.08
CA GLN A 45 7.99 8.15 -22.59
C GLN A 45 8.97 9.15 -21.98
N ASN A 46 8.49 10.15 -21.24
CA ASN A 46 9.34 11.15 -20.60
C ASN A 46 9.81 10.65 -19.22
N GLU A 47 11.12 10.67 -19.00
CA GLU A 47 11.74 10.14 -17.77
C GLU A 47 11.32 10.89 -16.51
N ASP A 48 11.28 12.23 -16.55
CA ASP A 48 10.84 13.05 -15.40
C ASP A 48 9.38 12.75 -15.04
N PHE A 49 8.53 12.54 -16.04
CA PHE A 49 7.13 12.16 -15.84
C PHE A 49 7.01 10.75 -15.24
N GLN A 50 7.84 9.80 -15.68
CA GLN A 50 7.88 8.45 -15.12
C GLN A 50 8.34 8.45 -13.66
N ALA A 51 9.34 9.26 -13.30
CA ALA A 51 9.73 9.44 -11.90
C ALA A 51 8.57 9.99 -11.06
N ALA A 52 7.91 11.04 -11.52
CA ALA A 52 6.74 11.59 -10.83
C ALA A 52 5.56 10.60 -10.73
N LEU A 53 5.38 9.75 -11.75
CA LEU A 53 4.36 8.70 -11.75
C LEU A 53 4.67 7.62 -10.71
N GLN A 54 5.93 7.20 -10.60
CA GLN A 54 6.39 6.24 -9.61
C GLN A 54 6.19 6.78 -8.19
N ASP A 55 6.63 8.01 -7.93
CA ASP A 55 6.42 8.68 -6.64
C ASP A 55 4.93 8.74 -6.25
N MET A 56 4.05 8.98 -7.23
CA MET A 56 2.61 9.00 -6.98
C MET A 56 2.05 7.62 -6.69
N LYS A 57 2.51 6.58 -7.41
CA LYS A 57 2.13 5.18 -7.12
C LYS A 57 2.56 4.79 -5.70
N GLU A 58 3.77 5.16 -5.29
CA GLU A 58 4.26 4.94 -3.92
C GLU A 58 3.42 5.68 -2.89
N LYS A 59 3.07 6.95 -3.12
CA LYS A 59 2.16 7.70 -2.24
C LYS A 59 0.79 7.03 -2.09
N ILE A 60 0.23 6.49 -3.17
CA ILE A 60 -1.06 5.76 -3.14
C ILE A 60 -0.92 4.50 -2.28
N VAL A 61 0.13 3.71 -2.48
CA VAL A 61 0.40 2.50 -1.70
C VAL A 61 0.60 2.85 -0.23
N ASN A 62 1.40 3.87 0.08
CA ASN A 62 1.67 4.31 1.45
C ASN A 62 0.39 4.79 2.15
N ALA A 63 -0.48 5.52 1.44
CA ALA A 63 -1.78 5.94 1.98
C ALA A 63 -2.70 4.73 2.24
N ALA A 64 -2.75 3.77 1.32
CA ALA A 64 -3.52 2.54 1.49
C ALA A 64 -3.00 1.70 2.66
N TRP A 65 -1.67 1.57 2.78
CA TRP A 65 -1.01 0.90 3.88
C TRP A 65 -1.35 1.57 5.21
N THR A 66 -1.21 2.90 5.31
CA THR A 66 -1.56 3.67 6.51
C THR A 66 -3.00 3.41 6.94
N LYS A 67 -3.95 3.41 6.00
CA LYS A 67 -5.35 3.09 6.27
C LYS A 67 -5.50 1.64 6.77
N LEU A 68 -4.85 0.68 6.13
CA LEU A 68 -4.89 -0.72 6.53
C LEU A 68 -4.31 -0.93 7.93
N SER A 69 -3.13 -0.37 8.21
CA SER A 69 -2.47 -0.46 9.52
C SER A 69 -3.31 0.17 10.63
N SER A 70 -3.96 1.30 10.38
CA SER A 70 -4.89 1.90 11.37
C SER A 70 -6.09 0.99 11.66
N SER A 71 -6.59 0.25 10.66
CA SER A 71 -7.71 -0.68 10.83
C SER A 71 -7.28 -1.98 11.50
N LEU A 72 -6.00 -2.34 11.42
CA LEU A 72 -5.44 -3.53 12.05
C LEU A 72 -5.49 -3.41 13.58
N GLU A 73 -5.20 -2.23 14.14
CA GLU A 73 -5.30 -1.98 15.59
C GLU A 73 -6.73 -2.25 16.08
N THR A 74 -7.73 -1.65 15.44
CA THR A 74 -9.15 -1.90 15.75
C THR A 74 -9.54 -3.36 15.56
N ALA A 75 -8.99 -4.06 14.56
CA ALA A 75 -9.25 -5.48 14.37
C ALA A 75 -8.70 -6.32 15.54
N VAL A 76 -7.49 -6.00 16.02
CA VAL A 76 -6.88 -6.66 17.20
C VAL A 76 -7.73 -6.42 18.44
N GLU A 77 -8.16 -5.18 18.68
CA GLU A 77 -9.05 -4.84 19.80
C GLU A 77 -10.34 -5.66 19.77
N ASN A 78 -10.97 -5.80 18.60
CA ASN A 78 -12.18 -6.60 18.44
C ASN A 78 -11.95 -8.09 18.72
N VAL A 79 -10.82 -8.66 18.30
CA VAL A 79 -10.46 -10.05 18.61
C VAL A 79 -10.30 -10.25 20.12
N VAL A 80 -9.62 -9.32 20.79
CA VAL A 80 -9.44 -9.34 22.26
C VAL A 80 -10.78 -9.14 22.98
N ALA A 81 -11.68 -8.31 22.46
CA ALA A 81 -13.01 -8.13 23.00
C ALA A 81 -13.83 -9.42 22.93
N VAL A 82 -13.81 -10.15 21.80
CA VAL A 82 -14.48 -11.47 21.68
C VAL A 82 -13.91 -12.47 22.67
N LEU A 83 -12.59 -12.50 22.85
CA LEU A 83 -11.92 -13.40 23.81
C LEU A 83 -12.45 -13.18 25.24
N ASN A 84 -12.62 -11.91 25.62
CA ASN A 84 -13.02 -11.49 26.97
C ASN A 84 -14.53 -11.39 27.17
N ASP A 85 -15.35 -11.58 26.13
CA ASP A 85 -16.80 -11.50 26.24
C ASP A 85 -17.40 -12.78 26.85
N PRO A 86 -18.00 -12.71 28.05
CA PRO A 86 -18.64 -13.86 28.69
C PRO A 86 -19.89 -14.33 27.94
N LYS A 87 -20.50 -13.47 27.10
CA LYS A 87 -21.69 -13.79 26.29
C LYS A 87 -21.32 -14.38 24.92
N ALA A 88 -20.06 -14.27 24.49
CA ALA A 88 -19.61 -14.91 23.26
C ALA A 88 -19.78 -16.44 23.34
N THR A 89 -20.02 -17.07 22.20
CA THR A 89 -20.07 -18.54 22.14
C THR A 89 -18.68 -19.12 22.41
N ILE A 90 -18.63 -20.35 22.92
CA ILE A 90 -17.35 -21.07 23.13
C ILE A 90 -16.54 -21.12 21.82
N ASN A 91 -17.20 -21.41 20.70
CA ASN A 91 -16.55 -21.46 19.39
C ASN A 91 -16.00 -20.09 18.96
N ALA A 92 -16.71 -18.99 19.22
CA ALA A 92 -16.23 -17.65 18.89
C ALA A 92 -14.96 -17.30 19.69
N ARG A 93 -14.92 -17.62 20.99
CA ARG A 93 -13.71 -17.45 21.81
C ARG A 93 -12.56 -18.33 21.32
N LEU A 94 -12.81 -19.61 21.03
CA LEU A 94 -11.78 -20.52 20.50
C LEU A 94 -11.20 -20.02 19.17
N ARG A 95 -12.03 -19.50 18.26
CA ARG A 95 -11.57 -18.89 17.00
C ARG A 95 -10.75 -17.63 17.24
N ALA A 96 -11.15 -16.77 18.17
CA ALA A 96 -10.37 -15.58 18.56
C ALA A 96 -9.00 -15.97 19.13
N THR A 97 -8.96 -16.98 20.03
CA THR A 97 -7.72 -17.55 20.57
C THR A 97 -6.81 -18.11 19.46
N GLU A 98 -7.38 -18.90 18.55
CA GLU A 98 -6.65 -19.48 17.41
C GLU A 98 -6.04 -18.40 16.51
N LEU A 99 -6.79 -17.32 16.23
CA LEU A 99 -6.28 -16.17 15.45
C LEU A 99 -5.07 -15.53 16.13
N ILE A 100 -5.14 -15.31 17.45
CA ILE A 100 -4.01 -14.73 18.22
C ILE A 100 -2.78 -15.63 18.13
N PHE A 101 -2.93 -16.95 18.35
CA PHE A 101 -1.79 -17.87 18.26
C PHE A 101 -1.17 -17.91 16.86
N ASN A 102 -2.00 -18.00 15.82
CA ASN A 102 -1.53 -18.03 14.43
C ASN A 102 -0.79 -16.75 14.04
N TYR A 103 -1.30 -15.57 14.41
CA TYR A 103 -0.62 -14.31 14.13
C TYR A 103 0.69 -14.17 14.91
N THR A 104 0.69 -14.58 16.18
CA THR A 104 1.89 -14.51 17.02
C THR A 104 2.99 -15.44 16.50
N SER A 105 2.64 -16.66 16.08
CA SER A 105 3.60 -17.61 15.47
C SER A 105 4.21 -17.04 14.19
N ARG A 106 3.37 -16.55 13.27
CA ARG A 106 3.82 -15.95 12.01
C ARG A 106 4.72 -14.73 12.23
N TYR A 107 4.40 -13.90 13.23
CA TYR A 107 5.22 -12.75 13.58
C TYR A 107 6.59 -13.18 14.12
N ALA A 108 6.63 -14.16 15.03
CA ALA A 108 7.87 -14.69 15.58
C ALA A 108 8.76 -15.32 14.49
N GLU A 109 8.18 -16.13 13.60
CA GLU A 109 8.86 -16.72 12.45
C GLU A 109 9.41 -15.65 11.50
N SER A 110 8.60 -14.64 11.18
CA SER A 110 9.02 -13.54 10.29
C SER A 110 10.19 -12.75 10.89
N ARG A 111 10.17 -12.52 12.21
CA ARG A 111 11.26 -11.85 12.93
C ARG A 111 12.54 -12.68 12.97
N ASP A 112 12.44 -14.00 13.16
CA ASP A 112 13.61 -14.88 13.10
C ASP A 112 14.23 -14.87 11.70
N ILE A 113 13.41 -14.96 10.65
CA ILE A 113 13.87 -14.92 9.26
C ILE A 113 14.60 -13.61 8.97
N LEU A 114 14.02 -12.46 9.33
CA LEU A 114 14.66 -11.15 9.13
C LEU A 114 16.00 -11.05 9.87
N ALA A 115 16.05 -11.45 11.14
CA ALA A 115 17.30 -11.44 11.93
C ALA A 115 18.37 -12.41 11.38
N ARG A 116 17.96 -13.46 10.68
CA ARG A 116 18.89 -14.36 9.96
C ARG A 116 19.37 -13.75 8.65
N MET A 117 18.51 -13.02 7.94
CA MET A 117 18.88 -12.30 6.71
C MET A 117 19.88 -11.19 7.00
N GLU A 118 19.64 -10.36 8.02
CA GLU A 118 20.57 -9.30 8.45
C GLU A 118 21.98 -9.85 8.71
N ARG A 119 22.08 -10.97 9.46
CA ARG A 119 23.38 -11.63 9.72
C ARG A 119 24.06 -12.14 8.45
N LEU A 120 23.30 -12.62 7.46
CA LEU A 120 23.87 -13.05 6.18
C LEU A 120 24.39 -11.85 5.39
N GLU A 121 23.63 -10.76 5.33
CA GLU A 121 24.02 -9.51 4.66
C GLU A 121 25.29 -8.91 5.29
N GLU A 122 25.41 -8.93 6.62
CA GLU A 122 26.63 -8.52 7.33
C GLU A 122 27.85 -9.35 6.95
N CYS A 123 27.71 -10.68 6.86
CA CYS A 123 28.81 -11.56 6.43
C CYS A 123 29.25 -11.28 4.99
N PHE A 124 28.31 -11.03 4.07
CA PHE A 124 28.63 -10.73 2.68
C PHE A 124 29.24 -9.34 2.48
N ASN A 125 28.82 -8.34 3.26
CA ASN A 125 29.35 -6.97 3.15
C ASN A 125 30.69 -6.77 3.87
N ALA A 126 31.17 -7.77 4.62
CA ALA A 126 32.46 -7.76 5.32
C ALA A 126 33.64 -8.27 4.45
N GLU A 127 33.37 -8.74 3.23
CA GLU A 127 34.36 -9.12 2.19
C GLU A 127 34.63 -7.98 1.21
#